data_AF-A0A117LBA4-F1
#
_entry.id   AF-A0A117LBA4-F1
#
_cell.length_a   1.000
_cell.length_b   1.000
_cell.length_c   1.000
_cell.angle_alpha   90.00
_cell.angle_beta   90.00
_cell.angle_gamma   90.00
#
_symmetry.space_group_name_H-M   'P 1'
#
loop_
_entity.id
_entity.type
_entity.pdbx_description
1 polymer ?
#
loop_
_entity_poly.entity_id
_entity_poly.type
_entity_poly.pdbx_seq_one_letter_code
_entity_poly.pdbx_strand_id
1 'polypeptide(L)'
;KIVMASVQGIQKGERSRIGEKIGVFFNESAVSGSITKNTKHGIFGRLQRDLKNPFFSRPLPVAMSSQVREGPATMLTVLSDETIEAFRINIKTVFPRPRPDGKSFIIEITDPDLLRRTGGIIRGMSGSPIIQNGKLIGAVTHVFVNDPTRGYGVLAELMLEDAGLLPVTKNRAFSGSFCSVLKACSASSMRKFSSSG
;
A
#
# COMPACT_ATOMS: atom_id res chain seq x y z
N LYS A 1 19.03 0.99 2.83
CA LYS A 1 18.89 -0.50 2.85
C LYS A 1 17.49 -0.83 3.37
N ILE A 2 16.96 -2.02 3.07
CA ILE A 2 15.70 -2.51 3.61
C ILE A 2 16.02 -3.37 4.84
N VAL A 3 15.35 -3.13 5.96
CA VAL A 3 15.54 -3.82 7.24
C VAL A 3 14.19 -4.14 7.88
N MET A 4 14.14 -5.12 8.78
CA MET A 4 12.91 -5.42 9.53
C MET A 4 12.60 -4.34 10.56
N ALA A 5 11.30 -4.14 10.77
CA ALA A 5 10.77 -3.31 11.83
C ALA A 5 9.53 -3.97 12.44
N SER A 6 9.38 -3.80 13.76
CA SER A 6 8.21 -4.23 14.54
C SER A 6 7.51 -3.01 15.14
N VAL A 7 6.18 -3.06 15.21
CA VAL A 7 5.36 -2.00 15.81
C VAL A 7 5.21 -2.26 17.32
N GLN A 8 5.81 -1.42 18.14
CA GLN A 8 5.77 -1.53 19.60
C GLN A 8 4.62 -0.73 20.23
N GLY A 9 4.06 0.23 19.49
CA GLY A 9 2.95 1.02 19.99
C GLY A 9 2.32 1.88 18.91
N ILE A 10 1.16 2.43 19.26
CA ILE A 10 0.40 3.34 18.41
C ILE A 10 0.16 4.63 19.19
N GLN A 11 0.62 5.75 18.64
CA GLN A 11 0.12 7.06 19.03
C GLN A 11 -1.15 7.33 18.22
N LYS A 12 -2.28 7.43 18.91
CA LYS A 12 -3.58 7.65 18.27
C LYS A 12 -3.65 9.02 17.58
N GLY A 13 -4.26 9.05 16.40
CA GLY A 13 -4.62 10.28 15.70
C GLY A 13 -5.88 10.91 16.27
N GLU A 14 -5.94 12.23 16.21
CA GLU A 14 -7.07 13.06 16.63
C GLU A 14 -7.41 14.06 15.53
N ARG A 15 -8.55 14.75 15.66
CA ARG A 15 -8.90 15.84 14.75
C ARG A 15 -7.78 16.89 14.81
N SER A 16 -7.20 17.24 13.66
CA SER A 16 -6.05 18.15 13.52
C SER A 16 -4.67 17.59 13.91
N ARG A 17 -4.56 16.33 14.38
CA ARG A 17 -3.26 15.69 14.66
C ARG A 17 -3.22 14.27 14.11
N ILE A 18 -2.38 14.04 13.11
CA ILE A 18 -2.14 12.70 12.56
C ILE A 18 -1.34 11.88 13.57
N GLY A 19 -1.85 10.71 13.95
CA GLY A 19 -1.16 9.76 14.82
C GLY A 19 0.03 9.07 14.14
N GLU A 20 0.68 8.15 14.83
CA GLU A 20 1.89 7.48 14.35
C GLU A 20 2.07 6.06 14.91
N LYS A 21 2.71 5.19 14.11
CA LYS A 21 3.23 3.90 14.56
C LYS A 21 4.60 4.10 15.20
N ILE A 22 4.76 3.66 16.44
CA ILE A 22 6.04 3.63 17.14
C ILE A 22 6.68 2.28 16.84
N GLY A 23 7.80 2.29 16.11
CA GLY A 23 8.47 1.08 15.67
C GLY A 23 9.92 1.02 16.14
N VAL A 24 10.43 -0.21 16.27
CA VAL A 24 11.84 -0.50 16.51
C VAL A 24 12.41 -1.23 15.30
N PHE A 25 13.66 -0.88 14.95
CA PHE A 25 14.39 -1.52 13.86
C PHE A 25 15.31 -2.61 14.41
N PHE A 26 15.36 -3.74 13.72
CA PHE A 26 16.27 -4.83 14.07
C PHE A 26 17.46 -4.82 13.10
N ASN A 27 18.59 -4.30 13.56
CA ASN A 27 19.82 -4.19 12.76
C ASN A 27 20.42 -5.56 12.37
N GLU A 28 20.10 -6.63 13.10
CA GLU A 28 20.56 -8.00 12.86
C GLU A 28 19.47 -8.92 12.28
N SER A 29 18.48 -8.34 11.58
CA SER A 29 17.36 -9.11 11.06
C SER A 29 17.71 -9.97 9.84
N ALA A 30 17.10 -11.16 9.78
CA ALA A 30 17.24 -12.12 8.69
C ALA A 30 16.73 -11.63 7.31
N VAL A 31 16.01 -10.50 7.28
CA VAL A 31 15.50 -9.87 6.06
C VAL A 31 16.27 -8.58 5.83
N SER A 32 17.10 -8.61 4.80
CA SER A 32 17.89 -7.47 4.33
C SER A 32 17.71 -7.30 2.83
N GLY A 33 17.75 -6.06 2.35
CA GLY A 33 17.59 -5.75 0.94
C GLY A 33 18.25 -4.43 0.52
N SER A 34 18.44 -4.28 -0.78
CA SER A 34 18.94 -3.05 -1.40
C SER A 34 17.79 -2.26 -1.99
N ILE A 35 17.86 -0.94 -1.90
CA ILE A 35 16.96 -0.02 -2.60
C ILE A 35 17.59 0.24 -3.97
N THR A 36 16.82 0.08 -5.04
CA THR A 36 17.27 0.30 -6.42
C THR A 36 16.60 1.51 -7.06
N LYS A 37 15.37 1.86 -6.64
CA LYS A 37 14.64 2.99 -7.20
C LYS A 37 13.78 3.68 -6.14
N ASN A 38 13.76 5.01 -6.18
CA ASN A 38 12.84 5.83 -5.40
C ASN A 38 12.00 6.66 -6.37
N THR A 39 10.68 6.53 -6.29
CA THR A 39 9.73 7.16 -7.21
C THR A 39 8.63 7.85 -6.42
N LYS A 40 7.78 8.61 -7.12
CA LYS A 40 6.57 9.18 -6.53
C LYS A 40 5.55 8.11 -6.07
N HIS A 41 5.59 6.91 -6.64
CA HIS A 41 4.66 5.83 -6.30
C HIS A 41 5.22 4.84 -5.27
N GLY A 42 6.51 4.90 -4.94
CA GLY A 42 7.11 4.03 -3.94
C GLY A 42 8.61 3.85 -4.05
N ILE A 43 9.14 3.08 -3.10
CA ILE A 43 10.53 2.64 -3.04
C ILE A 43 10.58 1.19 -3.51
N PHE A 44 11.48 0.92 -4.45
CA PHE A 44 11.68 -0.39 -5.05
C PHE A 44 13.09 -0.88 -4.79
N GLY A 45 13.25 -2.19 -4.74
CA GLY A 45 14.48 -2.81 -4.33
C GLY A 45 14.46 -4.31 -4.51
N ARG A 46 15.55 -4.96 -4.13
CA ARG A 46 15.68 -6.41 -4.12
C ARG A 46 15.86 -6.88 -2.69
N LEU A 47 15.01 -7.81 -2.27
CA LEU A 47 15.20 -8.55 -1.03
C LEU A 47 16.21 -9.67 -1.26
N GLN A 48 17.05 -9.94 -0.27
CA GLN A 48 18.03 -11.03 -0.34
C GLN A 48 17.38 -12.42 -0.18
N ARG A 49 16.17 -12.48 0.38
CA ARG A 49 15.40 -13.70 0.61
C ARG A 49 13.94 -13.48 0.26
N ASP A 50 13.27 -14.56 -0.14
CA ASP A 50 11.83 -14.54 -0.37
C ASP A 50 11.06 -14.34 0.93
N LEU A 51 9.98 -13.55 0.86
CA LEU A 51 9.07 -13.38 1.99
C LEU A 51 8.03 -14.51 1.99
N LYS A 52 7.79 -15.09 3.16
CA LYS A 52 6.62 -15.95 3.38
C LYS A 52 5.41 -15.08 3.67
N ASN A 53 4.33 -15.28 2.91
CA ASN A 53 3.06 -14.60 3.15
C ASN A 53 2.12 -15.56 3.92
N PRO A 54 1.76 -15.25 5.18
CA PRO A 54 0.89 -16.12 5.97
C PRO A 54 -0.59 -16.06 5.56
N PHE A 55 -1.02 -15.00 4.85
CA PHE A 55 -2.43 -14.80 4.47
C PHE A 55 -2.77 -15.37 3.09
N PHE A 56 -1.83 -15.32 2.16
CA PHE A 56 -2.06 -15.75 0.78
C PHE A 56 -1.04 -16.80 0.38
N SER A 57 -1.52 -18.04 0.25
CA SER A 57 -0.73 -19.16 -0.27
C SER A 57 -0.42 -19.03 -1.76
N ARG A 58 -1.16 -18.17 -2.49
CA ARG A 58 -0.95 -17.84 -3.90
C ARG A 58 -0.88 -16.32 -4.09
N PRO A 59 -0.08 -15.82 -5.04
CA PRO A 59 -0.04 -14.39 -5.37
C PRO A 59 -1.43 -13.85 -5.73
N LEU A 60 -1.75 -12.66 -5.24
CA LEU A 60 -2.96 -11.97 -5.64
C LEU A 60 -2.80 -11.36 -7.03
N PRO A 61 -3.77 -11.51 -7.94
CA PRO A 61 -3.78 -10.76 -9.18
C PRO A 61 -3.86 -9.26 -8.90
N VAL A 62 -3.20 -8.46 -9.75
CA VAL A 62 -3.28 -7.00 -9.69
C VAL A 62 -4.46 -6.51 -10.53
N ALA A 63 -5.25 -5.58 -9.98
CA ALA A 63 -6.31 -4.93 -10.74
C ALA A 63 -5.73 -3.79 -11.59
N MET A 64 -6.16 -3.74 -12.86
CA MET A 64 -5.94 -2.55 -13.69
C MET A 64 -6.85 -1.42 -13.22
N SER A 65 -6.48 -0.16 -13.49
CA SER A 65 -7.28 1.03 -13.18
C SER A 65 -8.74 0.90 -13.61
N SER A 66 -9.01 0.31 -14.77
CA SER A 66 -10.36 0.07 -15.30
C SER A 66 -11.20 -0.91 -14.48
N GLN A 67 -10.60 -1.69 -13.57
CA GLN A 67 -11.25 -2.69 -12.72
C GLN A 67 -11.48 -2.19 -11.29
N VAL A 68 -10.88 -1.06 -10.91
CA VAL A 68 -11.10 -0.45 -9.59
C VAL A 68 -12.45 0.26 -9.59
N ARG A 69 -13.21 0.09 -8.51
CA ARG A 69 -14.56 0.64 -8.35
C ARG A 69 -14.70 1.32 -7.01
N GLU A 70 -15.54 2.34 -6.94
CA GLU A 70 -16.00 2.88 -5.67
C GLU A 70 -16.80 1.82 -4.91
N GLY A 71 -16.74 1.85 -3.58
CA GLY A 71 -17.40 0.89 -2.71
C GLY A 71 -16.45 0.11 -1.79
N PRO A 72 -16.93 -1.01 -1.21
CA PRO A 72 -16.20 -1.75 -0.19
C PRO A 72 -14.86 -2.31 -0.69
N ALA A 73 -13.86 -2.26 0.18
CA ALA A 73 -12.55 -2.88 0.00
C ALA A 73 -11.94 -3.27 1.35
N THR A 74 -10.84 -3.99 1.30
CA THR A 74 -10.08 -4.42 2.48
C THR A 74 -8.70 -3.79 2.45
N MET A 75 -8.27 -3.21 3.57
CA MET A 75 -6.91 -2.75 3.78
C MET A 75 -6.19 -3.72 4.71
N LEU A 76 -4.96 -4.11 4.39
CA LEU A 76 -4.12 -4.85 5.31
C LEU A 76 -3.08 -3.92 5.93
N THR A 77 -2.90 -3.98 7.25
CA THR A 77 -1.85 -3.21 7.92
C THR A 77 -1.41 -3.90 9.21
N VAL A 78 -0.28 -3.47 9.76
CA VAL A 78 0.27 -3.96 11.03
C VAL A 78 0.07 -2.90 12.11
N LEU A 79 -0.57 -3.25 13.23
CA LEU A 79 -0.78 -2.35 14.36
C LEU A 79 -0.05 -2.78 15.64
N SER A 80 0.33 -4.06 15.74
CA SER A 80 1.12 -4.60 16.85
C SER A 80 2.11 -5.61 16.29
N ASP A 81 3.35 -5.51 16.75
CA ASP A 81 4.45 -6.38 16.43
C ASP A 81 4.66 -6.51 14.91
N GLU A 82 4.51 -7.72 14.38
CA GLU A 82 4.60 -8.05 12.96
C GLU A 82 3.26 -8.60 12.42
N THR A 83 2.20 -8.57 13.23
CA THR A 83 0.92 -9.18 12.89
C THR A 83 0.18 -8.35 11.86
N ILE A 84 -0.04 -8.94 10.68
CA ILE A 84 -0.85 -8.33 9.63
C ILE A 84 -2.32 -8.55 10.00
N GLU A 85 -3.10 -7.48 9.97
CA GLU A 85 -4.53 -7.48 10.24
C GLU A 85 -5.28 -6.91 9.03
N ALA A 86 -6.53 -7.35 8.84
CA ALA A 86 -7.41 -6.90 7.76
C ALA A 86 -8.51 -5.99 8.29
N PHE A 87 -8.67 -4.82 7.68
CA PHE A 87 -9.65 -3.82 8.10
C PHE A 87 -10.53 -3.39 6.92
N ARG A 88 -11.81 -3.16 7.21
CA ARG A 88 -12.79 -2.67 6.23
C ARG A 88 -12.59 -1.20 5.90
N ILE A 89 -12.57 -0.91 4.61
CA ILE A 89 -12.54 0.45 4.09
C ILE A 89 -13.57 0.60 2.96
N ASN A 90 -13.87 1.84 2.58
CA ASN A 90 -14.58 2.18 1.36
C ASN A 90 -13.69 3.01 0.44
N ILE A 91 -13.70 2.69 -0.84
CA ILE A 91 -13.16 3.54 -1.89
C ILE A 91 -14.24 4.57 -2.23
N LYS A 92 -13.96 5.83 -1.95
CA LYS A 92 -14.92 6.94 -2.10
C LYS A 92 -14.88 7.58 -3.46
N THR A 93 -13.69 7.62 -4.06
CA THR A 93 -13.49 8.25 -5.36
C THR A 93 -12.36 7.55 -6.09
N VAL A 94 -12.59 7.15 -7.33
CA VAL A 94 -11.53 6.69 -8.23
C VAL A 94 -11.30 7.76 -9.28
N PHE A 95 -10.08 8.31 -9.35
CA PHE A 95 -9.79 9.35 -10.34
C PHE A 95 -9.69 8.73 -11.73
N PRO A 96 -10.36 9.28 -12.76
CA PRO A 96 -10.29 8.76 -14.14
C PRO A 96 -8.87 8.73 -14.70
N ARG A 97 -8.02 9.66 -14.24
CA ARG A 97 -6.58 9.68 -14.52
C ARG A 97 -5.83 9.92 -13.20
N PRO A 98 -4.73 9.21 -12.95
CA PRO A 98 -3.87 9.49 -11.80
C PRO A 98 -3.44 10.94 -11.79
N ARG A 99 -3.51 11.57 -10.61
CA ARG A 99 -3.09 12.94 -10.44
C ARG A 99 -1.57 13.06 -10.64
N PRO A 100 -1.04 14.25 -11.00
CA PRO A 100 0.40 14.46 -11.15
C PRO A 100 1.21 14.02 -9.92
N ASP A 101 0.63 14.19 -8.73
CA ASP A 101 1.15 13.81 -7.42
C ASP A 101 1.03 12.31 -7.08
N GLY A 102 0.64 11.47 -8.05
CA GLY A 102 0.58 10.01 -7.92
C GLY A 102 -0.68 9.47 -7.23
N LYS A 103 -1.56 10.35 -6.71
CA LYS A 103 -2.80 9.94 -6.05
C LYS A 103 -3.82 9.47 -7.08
N SER A 104 -4.36 8.29 -6.86
CA SER A 104 -5.22 7.59 -7.81
C SER A 104 -6.65 7.40 -7.32
N PHE A 105 -6.85 7.29 -6.00
CA PHE A 105 -8.18 7.16 -5.42
C PHE A 105 -8.21 7.66 -3.97
N ILE A 106 -9.41 7.95 -3.46
CA ILE A 106 -9.67 8.32 -2.07
C ILE A 106 -10.30 7.14 -1.36
N ILE A 107 -9.83 6.87 -0.13
CA ILE A 107 -10.39 5.86 0.76
C ILE A 107 -10.94 6.49 2.05
N GLU A 108 -11.85 5.77 2.69
CA GLU A 108 -12.43 6.05 3.99
C GLU A 108 -12.35 4.78 4.85
N ILE A 109 -11.81 4.90 6.06
CA ILE A 109 -11.79 3.80 7.01
C ILE A 109 -13.20 3.64 7.58
N THR A 110 -13.75 2.44 7.42
CA THR A 110 -15.09 2.09 7.94
C THR A 110 -15.02 1.08 9.08
N ASP A 111 -13.84 0.53 9.35
CA ASP A 111 -13.66 -0.47 10.39
C ASP A 111 -13.66 0.16 11.80
N PRO A 112 -14.60 -0.21 12.67
CA PRO A 112 -14.71 0.40 13.99
C PRO A 112 -13.54 0.03 14.91
N ASP A 113 -12.89 -1.12 14.71
CA ASP A 113 -11.74 -1.51 15.53
C ASP A 113 -10.51 -0.68 15.19
N LEU A 114 -10.24 -0.50 13.90
CA LEU A 114 -9.17 0.37 13.43
C LEU A 114 -9.38 1.80 13.95
N LEU A 115 -10.58 2.37 13.76
CA LEU A 115 -10.91 3.72 14.23
C LEU A 115 -10.75 3.86 15.75
N ARG A 116 -11.17 2.87 16.53
CA ARG A 116 -10.99 2.85 17.99
C ARG A 116 -9.52 2.90 18.37
N ARG A 117 -8.68 2.07 17.74
CA ARG A 117 -7.26 1.89 18.07
C ARG A 117 -6.37 3.04 17.59
N THR A 118 -6.63 3.57 16.40
CA THR A 118 -5.71 4.50 15.73
C THR A 118 -6.30 5.88 15.47
N GLY A 119 -7.61 6.05 15.56
CA GLY A 119 -8.29 7.30 15.18
C GLY A 119 -8.40 7.51 13.66
N GLY A 120 -8.02 6.51 12.86
CA GLY A 120 -7.99 6.58 11.40
C GLY A 120 -6.65 6.17 10.81
N ILE A 121 -6.31 6.74 9.66
CA ILE A 121 -5.02 6.54 9.00
C ILE A 121 -3.96 7.35 9.74
N ILE A 122 -2.86 6.69 10.11
CA ILE A 122 -1.74 7.28 10.85
C ILE A 122 -0.44 7.20 10.05
N ARG A 123 0.57 7.97 10.46
CA ARG A 123 1.92 7.84 9.93
C ARG A 123 2.44 6.42 10.13
N GLY A 124 3.14 5.91 9.13
CA GLY A 124 3.57 4.50 9.08
C GLY A 124 2.53 3.54 8.47
N MET A 125 1.32 3.99 8.11
CA MET A 125 0.39 3.19 7.29
C MET A 125 0.63 3.31 5.78
N SER A 126 1.46 4.26 5.32
CA SER A 126 1.81 4.32 3.90
C SER A 126 2.43 3.01 3.42
N GLY A 127 1.95 2.48 2.30
CA GLY A 127 2.30 1.15 1.79
C GLY A 127 1.34 0.03 2.23
N SER A 128 0.37 0.31 3.10
CA SER A 128 -0.65 -0.68 3.47
C SER A 128 -1.44 -1.12 2.21
N PRO A 129 -1.39 -2.40 1.81
CA PRO A 129 -2.02 -2.86 0.58
C PRO A 129 -3.54 -2.85 0.70
N ILE A 130 -4.19 -2.59 -0.43
CA ILE A 130 -5.64 -2.50 -0.55
C ILE A 130 -6.11 -3.52 -1.57
N ILE A 131 -7.11 -4.30 -1.16
CA ILE A 131 -7.66 -5.43 -1.90
C ILE A 131 -9.14 -5.17 -2.15
N GLN A 132 -9.57 -5.33 -3.40
CA GLN A 132 -10.98 -5.27 -3.80
C GLN A 132 -11.24 -6.40 -4.77
N ASN A 133 -12.36 -7.10 -4.62
CA ASN A 133 -12.77 -8.20 -5.52
C ASN A 133 -11.67 -9.27 -5.72
N GLY A 134 -10.93 -9.60 -4.65
CA GLY A 134 -9.84 -10.59 -4.69
C GLY A 134 -8.58 -10.14 -5.45
N LYS A 135 -8.46 -8.84 -5.77
CA LYS A 135 -7.32 -8.27 -6.50
C LYS A 135 -6.61 -7.20 -5.67
N LEU A 136 -5.29 -7.14 -5.77
CA LEU A 136 -4.52 -6.02 -5.26
C LEU A 136 -4.77 -4.80 -6.16
N ILE A 137 -5.41 -3.78 -5.61
CA ILE A 137 -5.72 -2.56 -6.37
C ILE A 137 -4.67 -1.47 -6.17
N GLY A 138 -3.94 -1.49 -5.05
CA GLY A 138 -3.06 -0.40 -4.69
C GLY A 138 -2.63 -0.42 -3.23
N ALA A 139 -2.13 0.73 -2.78
CA ALA A 139 -1.68 0.92 -1.41
C ALA A 139 -2.01 2.33 -0.89
N VAL A 140 -2.13 2.45 0.44
CA VAL A 140 -2.29 3.74 1.14
C VAL A 140 -1.02 4.59 0.95
N THR A 141 -1.19 5.90 0.78
CA THR A 141 -0.04 6.82 0.64
C THR A 141 -0.05 7.94 1.66
N HIS A 142 -1.15 8.68 1.76
CA HIS A 142 -1.25 9.89 2.57
C HIS A 142 -2.62 9.95 3.24
N VAL A 143 -2.68 10.54 4.43
CA VAL A 143 -3.91 10.82 5.16
C VAL A 143 -4.34 12.27 4.95
N PHE A 144 -5.64 12.57 5.09
CA PHE A 144 -6.14 13.93 5.07
C PHE A 144 -5.89 14.59 6.44
N VAL A 145 -5.29 15.77 6.45
CA VAL A 145 -4.93 16.48 7.69
C VAL A 145 -6.16 16.78 8.55
N ASN A 146 -7.27 17.16 7.92
CA ASN A 146 -8.50 17.58 8.61
C ASN A 146 -9.45 16.42 8.91
N ASP A 147 -9.18 15.23 8.36
CA ASP A 147 -10.01 14.04 8.54
C ASP A 147 -9.14 12.77 8.49
N PRO A 148 -8.64 12.29 9.63
CA PRO A 148 -7.76 11.12 9.66
C PRO A 148 -8.48 9.84 9.20
N THR A 149 -9.81 9.81 9.14
CA THR A 149 -10.55 8.64 8.63
C THR A 149 -10.41 8.49 7.11
N ARG A 150 -9.96 9.54 6.41
CA ARG A 150 -9.82 9.56 4.95
C ARG A 150 -8.38 9.73 4.51
N GLY A 151 -8.07 9.17 3.35
CA GLY A 151 -6.74 9.22 2.78
C GLY A 151 -6.71 8.94 1.29
N TYR A 152 -5.51 9.00 0.74
CA TYR A 152 -5.22 8.74 -0.66
C TYR A 152 -4.55 7.39 -0.84
N GLY A 153 -4.91 6.71 -1.92
CA GLY A 153 -4.21 5.54 -2.42
C GLY A 153 -3.54 5.78 -3.78
N VAL A 154 -2.55 4.96 -4.08
CA VAL A 154 -1.90 4.82 -5.39
C VAL A 154 -2.27 3.46 -5.97
N LEU A 155 -2.48 3.39 -7.29
CA LEU A 155 -2.78 2.14 -7.98
C LEU A 155 -1.55 1.23 -8.03
N ALA A 156 -1.77 -0.07 -7.81
CA ALA A 156 -0.72 -1.07 -7.95
C ALA A 156 -0.22 -1.16 -9.41
N GLU A 157 -1.09 -0.91 -10.39
CA GLU A 157 -0.72 -0.75 -11.82
C GLU A 157 0.44 0.24 -12.01
N LEU A 158 0.34 1.45 -11.43
CA LEU A 158 1.38 2.47 -11.54
C LEU A 158 2.68 2.06 -10.85
N MET A 159 2.56 1.34 -9.73
CA MET A 159 3.72 0.83 -9.02
C MET A 159 4.45 -0.25 -9.83
N LEU A 160 3.71 -1.09 -10.57
CA LEU A 160 4.28 -2.09 -11.47
C LEU A 160 4.92 -1.47 -12.72
N GLU A 161 4.31 -0.42 -13.28
CA GLU A 161 4.92 0.38 -14.35
C GLU A 161 6.25 0.97 -13.89
N ASP A 162 6.28 1.59 -12.70
CA ASP A 162 7.51 2.15 -12.13
C ASP A 162 8.56 1.08 -11.80
N ALA A 163 8.14 -0.14 -11.47
CA ALA A 163 9.03 -1.28 -11.28
C ALA A 163 9.56 -1.88 -12.60
N GLY A 164 9.06 -1.42 -13.76
CA GLY A 164 9.40 -2.00 -15.06
C GLY A 164 8.80 -3.38 -15.31
N LEU A 165 7.77 -3.76 -14.54
CA LEU A 165 7.07 -5.05 -14.65
C LEU A 165 5.86 -4.98 -15.59
N LEU A 166 5.41 -3.77 -15.92
CA LEU A 166 4.44 -3.50 -16.98
C LEU A 166 5.04 -2.50 -17.97
N PRO A 167 4.76 -2.65 -19.29
CA PRO A 167 5.16 -1.67 -20.27
C PRO A 167 4.49 -0.32 -19.96
N VAL A 168 5.27 0.77 -20.00
CA VAL A 168 4.74 2.12 -19.77
C VAL A 168 3.86 2.50 -20.95
N THR A 169 2.54 2.53 -20.74
CA THR A 169 1.60 2.87 -21.82
C THR A 169 1.61 4.39 -22.05
N LYS A 170 2.46 4.86 -22.98
CA LYS A 170 2.64 6.30 -23.27
C LYS A 170 1.47 6.99 -23.97
N ASN A 171 0.38 6.31 -24.31
CA ASN A 171 -0.81 6.91 -24.90
C ASN A 171 -2.09 6.34 -24.30
N ARG A 172 -2.76 7.10 -23.42
CA ARG A 172 -4.12 6.78 -22.95
C ARG A 172 -5.15 7.31 -23.95
N ALA A 173 -5.20 6.67 -25.12
CA ALA A 173 -6.37 6.62 -25.98
C ALA A 173 -6.84 5.16 -25.99
N PHE A 174 -8.12 4.96 -25.68
CA PHE A 174 -8.74 3.68 -25.37
C PHE A 174 -8.80 2.74 -26.59
N SER A 175 -8.38 1.48 -26.48
CA SER A 175 -9.11 0.32 -27.00
C SER A 175 -8.43 -1.01 -26.65
N GLY A 176 -9.24 -2.01 -26.29
CA GLY A 176 -9.07 -3.40 -26.72
C GLY A 176 -7.95 -4.25 -26.11
N SER A 177 -8.35 -5.10 -25.16
CA SER A 177 -7.91 -6.50 -24.97
C SER A 177 -6.41 -6.81 -24.97
N PHE A 178 -5.85 -7.18 -23.81
CA PHE A 178 -4.79 -8.20 -23.77
C PHE A 178 -4.91 -9.08 -22.52
N CYS A 179 -5.03 -10.38 -22.78
CA CYS A 179 -5.06 -11.47 -21.82
C CYS A 179 -3.64 -11.96 -21.55
N SER A 180 -3.45 -12.50 -20.34
CA SER A 180 -2.36 -13.38 -19.88
C SER A 180 -0.91 -12.87 -19.98
N VAL A 181 -0.39 -12.37 -18.85
CA VAL A 181 1.01 -12.61 -18.43
C VAL A 181 1.02 -12.86 -16.92
N LEU A 182 1.17 -14.12 -16.51
CA LEU A 182 1.24 -14.55 -15.12
C LEU A 182 2.52 -15.38 -14.94
N LYS A 183 3.59 -14.71 -14.51
CA LYS A 183 4.72 -15.27 -13.73
C LYS A 183 5.71 -14.15 -13.40
N ALA A 184 5.43 -13.37 -12.36
CA ALA A 184 6.47 -12.58 -11.72
C ALA A 184 6.08 -12.23 -10.27
N CYS A 185 7.01 -12.51 -9.37
CA CYS A 185 7.15 -11.96 -8.03
C CYS A 185 6.19 -12.48 -6.95
N SER A 186 6.65 -13.55 -6.30
CA SER A 186 6.54 -13.73 -4.85
C SER A 186 6.83 -12.39 -4.15
N ALA A 187 5.83 -11.91 -3.40
CA ALA A 187 5.94 -10.95 -2.32
C ALA A 187 6.99 -9.83 -2.45
N SER A 188 6.75 -8.85 -3.33
CA SER A 188 7.32 -7.52 -3.14
C SER A 188 6.48 -6.78 -2.10
N SER A 189 6.93 -6.82 -0.84
CA SER A 189 6.41 -5.99 0.24
C SER A 189 6.59 -4.51 -0.12
N MET A 190 5.57 -3.88 -0.69
CA MET A 190 5.50 -2.43 -0.89
C MET A 190 5.34 -1.74 0.47
N ARG A 191 6.42 -1.66 1.27
CA ARG A 191 6.49 -0.74 2.41
C ARG A 191 7.27 0.49 1.98
N LYS A 192 6.66 1.66 2.16
CA LYS A 192 7.35 2.94 1.98
C LYS A 192 8.29 3.10 3.18
N PHE A 193 9.55 2.72 3.00
CA PHE A 193 10.58 2.91 4.03
C PHE A 193 10.90 4.40 4.16
N SER A 194 10.86 4.92 5.38
CA SER A 194 11.47 6.22 5.70
C SER A 194 12.97 6.07 5.54
N SER A 195 13.59 6.87 4.66
CA SER A 195 15.05 6.99 4.62
C SER A 195 15.52 7.82 5.81
N SER A 196 16.15 7.19 6.79
CA SER A 196 17.02 7.91 7.73
C SER A 196 18.28 8.33 6.96
N GLY A 197 18.41 9.64 6.77
CA GLY A 197 19.72 10.28 6.57
C GLY A 197 20.45 10.39 7.90
#